data_AF-A0A8C1NWE7-F1
#
_entry.id   AF-A0A8C1NWE7-F1
#
_cell.length_a   1.000
_cell.length_b   1.000
_cell.length_c   1.000
_cell.angle_alpha   90.00
_cell.angle_beta   90.00
_cell.angle_gamma   90.00
#
_symmetry.space_group_name_H-M   'P 1'
#
loop_
_entity.id
_entity.type
_entity.pdbx_description
1 polymer ?
#
loop_
_entity_poly.entity_id
_entity_poly.type
_entity_poly.pdbx_seq_one_letter_code
_entity_poly.pdbx_strand_id
1 'polypeptide(L)'
;MPRRRDILALFLILLPWTLLITFWHQLCHFYAIIAHNRTRASKSHQRGFRLYESCVTENKRITKTNQMRYIHQRPPPWSDTLPTLHVITPTYSRPVQKAELTRLTNTFLHVPNLHWLVVEDSAQKTALMSRLLENTGLNYTHLNVETPENLKTQKKPRNARIPRGTMQRNLALRWLRENIDPHSSHKGVVYFADDDNTYSL
;
A
#
# COMPACT_ATOMS: atom_id res chain seq x y z
N MET A 1 -11.01 44.73 43.45
CA MET A 1 -12.29 44.51 42.75
C MET A 1 -12.05 44.67 41.26
N PRO A 2 -12.16 43.60 40.44
CA PRO A 2 -11.93 43.70 39.00
C PRO A 2 -13.07 44.54 38.38
N ARG A 3 -12.72 45.48 37.50
CA ARG A 3 -13.73 46.35 36.87
C ARG A 3 -14.61 45.50 35.96
N ARG A 4 -15.90 45.82 35.84
CA ARG A 4 -16.89 45.05 35.02
C ARG A 4 -16.42 44.73 33.59
N ARG A 5 -15.50 45.52 33.03
CA ARG A 5 -14.90 45.31 31.70
C ARG A 5 -13.88 44.17 31.67
N ASP A 6 -13.13 43.95 32.75
CA ASP A 6 -12.15 42.87 32.84
C ASP A 6 -12.82 41.49 32.99
N ILE A 7 -13.97 41.46 33.65
CA ILE A 7 -14.78 40.24 33.83
C ILE A 7 -15.33 39.77 32.47
N LEU A 8 -15.86 40.69 31.65
CA LEU A 8 -16.36 40.38 30.31
C LEU A 8 -15.25 39.87 29.38
N ALA A 9 -14.06 40.47 29.44
CA ALA A 9 -12.91 40.01 28.67
C ALA A 9 -12.44 38.62 29.10
N LEU A 10 -12.41 38.34 30.41
CA LEU A 10 -12.06 37.02 30.94
C LEU A 10 -13.05 35.95 30.47
N PHE A 11 -14.35 36.24 30.47
CA PHE A 11 -15.38 35.32 29.98
C PHE A 11 -15.26 35.08 28.46
N LEU A 12 -15.02 36.13 27.67
CA LEU A 12 -14.89 35.99 26.21
C LEU A 12 -13.65 35.20 25.78
N ILE A 13 -12.60 35.15 26.63
CA ILE A 13 -11.39 34.37 26.34
C ILE A 13 -11.47 32.97 26.94
N LEU A 14 -11.96 32.80 28.17
CA LEU A 14 -11.92 31.50 28.84
C LEU A 14 -13.03 30.56 28.36
N LEU A 15 -14.21 31.08 28.04
CA LEU A 15 -15.39 30.27 27.69
C LEU A 15 -15.21 29.52 26.35
N PRO A 16 -14.64 30.10 25.27
CA PRO A 16 -14.36 29.35 24.04
C PRO A 16 -13.33 28.25 24.26
N TRP A 17 -12.29 28.51 25.06
CA TRP A 17 -11.23 27.54 25.33
C TRP A 17 -11.72 26.37 26.18
N THR A 18 -12.55 26.62 27.20
CA THR A 18 -13.15 25.52 27.98
C THR A 18 -14.12 24.70 27.14
N LEU A 19 -14.93 25.32 26.28
CA LEU A 19 -15.79 24.61 25.33
C LEU A 19 -14.98 23.74 24.36
N LEU A 20 -13.90 24.29 23.78
CA LEU A 20 -13.02 23.55 22.87
C LEU A 20 -12.40 22.32 23.54
N ILE A 21 -11.91 22.48 24.78
CA ILE A 21 -11.32 21.38 25.58
C ILE A 21 -12.39 20.33 25.92
N THR A 22 -13.60 20.74 26.30
CA THR A 22 -14.70 19.79 26.57
C THR A 22 -15.14 19.05 25.31
N PHE A 23 -15.18 19.71 24.16
CA PHE A 23 -15.49 19.09 22.87
C PHE A 23 -14.40 18.10 22.46
N TRP A 24 -13.12 18.45 22.65
CA TRP A 24 -12.00 17.55 22.39
C TRP A 24 -12.05 16.30 23.27
N HIS A 25 -12.36 16.44 24.56
CA HIS A 25 -12.54 15.29 25.47
C HIS A 25 -13.74 14.43 25.08
N GLN A 26 -14.85 15.03 24.65
CA GLN A 26 -16.02 14.29 24.17
C GLN A 26 -15.72 13.50 22.88
N LEU A 27 -14.97 14.08 21.93
CA LEU A 27 -14.53 13.35 20.73
C LEU A 27 -13.58 12.20 21.08
N CYS A 28 -12.61 12.42 21.98
CA CYS A 28 -11.71 11.35 22.45
C CYS A 28 -12.47 10.19 23.11
N HIS A 29 -13.48 10.49 23.94
CA HIS A 29 -14.33 9.46 24.53
C HIS A 29 -15.13 8.69 23.48
N PHE A 30 -15.63 9.38 22.45
CA PHE A 30 -16.37 8.77 21.35
C PHE A 30 -15.47 7.84 20.50
N TYR A 31 -14.25 8.26 20.18
CA TYR A 31 -13.28 7.43 19.46
C TYR A 31 -12.84 6.19 20.27
N ALA A 32 -12.71 6.31 21.59
CA ALA A 32 -12.40 5.19 22.47
C ALA A 32 -13.56 4.16 22.55
N ILE A 33 -14.81 4.62 22.60
CA ILE A 33 -16.00 3.75 22.58
C ILE A 33 -16.14 3.04 21.22
N ILE A 34 -15.87 3.73 20.10
CA ILE A 34 -15.87 3.11 18.76
C ILE A 34 -14.75 2.07 18.62
N ALA A 35 -13.57 2.32 19.18
CA ALA A 35 -12.45 1.37 19.17
C ALA A 35 -12.74 0.11 20.04
N HIS A 36 -13.37 0.29 21.20
CA HIS A 36 -13.75 -0.82 22.09
C HIS A 36 -14.92 -1.67 21.54
N ASN A 37 -15.83 -1.06 20.75
CA ASN A 37 -16.92 -1.83 20.12
C ASN A 37 -16.47 -2.59 18.86
N ARG A 38 -15.33 -2.24 18.24
CA ARG A 38 -14.77 -2.98 17.09
C ARG A 38 -14.17 -4.34 17.47
N THR A 39 -13.75 -4.55 18.72
CA THR A 39 -13.20 -5.85 19.16
C THR A 39 -14.28 -6.88 19.53
N ARG A 40 -15.56 -6.48 19.61
CA ARG A 40 -16.67 -7.38 19.98
C ARG A 40 -17.67 -7.70 18.86
N ALA A 41 -17.58 -7.03 17.71
CA ALA A 41 -18.52 -7.18 16.60
C ALA A 41 -17.86 -7.80 15.36
N SER A 42 -17.35 -9.03 15.47
CA SER A 42 -17.22 -9.93 14.33
C SER A 42 -18.31 -10.98 14.43
N LYS A 43 -19.53 -10.59 14.05
CA LYS A 43 -20.65 -11.44 13.60
C LYS A 43 -21.87 -10.56 13.32
N SER A 44 -22.51 -10.83 12.20
CA SER A 44 -23.81 -10.32 11.73
C SER A 44 -23.83 -8.96 11.01
N HIS A 45 -24.04 -9.08 9.71
CA HIS A 45 -25.15 -8.50 8.94
C HIS A 45 -25.37 -6.97 8.84
N GLN A 46 -25.29 -6.54 7.58
CA GLN A 46 -25.80 -5.36 6.86
C GLN A 46 -26.81 -4.40 7.51
N ARG A 47 -26.75 -3.16 6.95
CA ARG A 47 -27.59 -1.95 7.12
C ARG A 47 -27.18 -1.10 8.32
N GLY A 48 -26.79 0.16 8.20
CA GLY A 48 -26.69 1.11 7.09
C GLY A 48 -26.94 2.50 7.68
N PHE A 49 -26.06 3.48 7.47
CA PHE A 49 -26.43 4.90 7.63
C PHE A 49 -25.51 5.80 6.81
N ARG A 50 -26.16 6.66 6.02
CA ARG A 50 -25.61 7.62 5.06
C ARG A 50 -24.89 8.76 5.77
N LEU A 51 -23.88 9.32 5.09
CA LEU A 51 -23.86 10.74 4.74
C LEU A 51 -23.07 10.89 3.44
N TYR A 52 -23.81 10.91 2.34
CA TYR A 52 -23.36 11.36 1.03
C TYR A 52 -23.91 12.77 0.88
N GLU A 53 -23.03 13.76 0.95
CA GLU A 53 -23.25 15.04 0.28
C GLU A 53 -22.20 15.14 -0.82
N SER A 54 -22.64 14.89 -2.04
CA SER A 54 -21.90 15.29 -3.23
C SER A 54 -22.34 16.70 -3.57
N CYS A 55 -21.40 17.62 -3.57
CA CYS A 55 -21.57 18.89 -4.25
C CYS A 55 -21.31 18.67 -5.74
N VAL A 56 -22.37 18.42 -6.51
CA VAL A 56 -22.37 18.63 -7.96
C VAL A 56 -23.63 19.40 -8.29
N THR A 57 -23.47 20.71 -8.41
CA THR A 57 -24.49 21.59 -8.96
C THR A 57 -24.75 21.18 -10.40
N GLU A 58 -25.99 20.82 -10.68
CA GLU A 58 -26.50 20.37 -11.96
C GLU A 58 -26.49 21.53 -12.97
N ASN A 59 -25.50 21.54 -13.87
CA ASN A 59 -25.54 22.37 -15.08
C ASN A 59 -25.82 21.50 -16.31
N LYS A 60 -26.97 21.79 -16.91
CA LYS A 60 -27.58 21.17 -18.09
C LYS A 60 -26.63 21.12 -19.31
N ARG A 61 -26.78 20.02 -20.05
CA ARG A 61 -26.30 19.74 -21.42
C ARG A 61 -24.79 19.59 -21.58
N ILE A 62 -24.27 18.50 -21.05
CA ILE A 62 -23.05 17.89 -21.57
C ILE A 62 -23.47 17.05 -22.78
N THR A 63 -23.17 17.55 -23.98
CA THR A 63 -23.11 16.76 -25.23
C THR A 63 -22.46 15.42 -24.92
N LYS A 64 -23.02 14.30 -25.44
CA LYS A 64 -22.41 12.97 -25.35
C LYS A 64 -20.99 13.03 -25.94
N THR A 65 -20.02 13.43 -25.13
CA THR A 65 -18.62 13.18 -25.39
C THR A 65 -18.49 11.67 -25.30
N ASN A 66 -18.02 11.05 -26.39
CA ASN A 66 -17.53 9.68 -26.35
C ASN A 66 -16.45 9.66 -25.26
N GLN A 67 -16.85 9.33 -24.04
CA GLN A 67 -15.96 9.16 -22.93
C GLN A 67 -15.18 7.90 -23.28
N MET A 68 -14.04 8.11 -23.96
CA MET A 68 -13.10 7.05 -24.23
C MET A 68 -12.58 6.61 -22.87
N ARG A 69 -13.24 5.59 -22.28
CA ARG A 69 -12.67 4.85 -21.18
C ARG A 69 -11.38 4.28 -21.74
N TYR A 70 -10.25 4.93 -21.46
CA TYR A 70 -8.95 4.32 -21.58
C TYR A 70 -8.90 3.20 -20.56
N ILE A 71 -9.47 2.07 -20.94
CA ILE A 71 -9.28 0.81 -20.25
C ILE A 71 -7.83 0.43 -20.61
N HIS A 72 -6.86 0.86 -19.81
CA HIS A 72 -5.52 0.28 -19.78
C HIS A 72 -5.64 -1.16 -19.24
N GLN A 73 -6.26 -2.06 -20.01
CA GLN A 73 -6.34 -3.51 -19.73
C GLN A 73 -5.67 -4.30 -20.85
N ARG A 74 -4.53 -3.84 -21.34
CA ARG A 74 -3.63 -4.76 -22.00
C ARG A 74 -2.38 -4.86 -21.16
N PRO A 75 -2.29 -5.86 -20.25
CA PRO A 75 -0.99 -6.46 -20.04
C PRO A 75 -0.38 -6.73 -21.43
N PRO A 76 0.90 -6.37 -21.66
CA PRO A 76 1.52 -6.57 -22.95
C PRO A 76 1.36 -8.05 -23.37
N PRO A 77 1.05 -8.33 -24.64
CA PRO A 77 0.81 -9.68 -25.10
C PRO A 77 2.04 -10.54 -24.81
N TRP A 78 1.82 -11.68 -24.16
CA TRP A 78 2.87 -12.69 -23.96
C TRP A 78 3.28 -13.23 -25.32
N SER A 79 4.59 -13.24 -25.58
CA SER A 79 5.17 -13.80 -26.80
C SER A 79 5.92 -15.08 -26.46
N ASP A 80 5.60 -16.19 -27.13
CA ASP A 80 6.32 -17.46 -26.95
C ASP A 80 7.78 -17.40 -27.45
N THR A 81 8.12 -16.35 -28.21
CA THR A 81 9.46 -16.16 -28.77
C THR A 81 10.39 -15.33 -27.88
N LEU A 82 9.83 -14.55 -26.94
CA LEU A 82 10.61 -13.69 -26.05
C LEU A 82 10.90 -14.38 -24.72
N PRO A 83 12.13 -14.26 -24.18
CA PRO A 83 12.45 -14.79 -22.86
C PRO A 83 11.66 -14.06 -21.77
N THR A 84 11.32 -14.76 -20.69
CA THR A 84 10.63 -14.18 -19.53
C THR A 84 11.59 -13.34 -18.70
N LEU A 85 11.21 -12.10 -18.36
CA LEU A 85 11.94 -11.28 -17.39
C LEU A 85 11.35 -11.49 -15.99
N HIS A 86 12.06 -12.24 -15.14
CA HIS A 86 11.70 -12.45 -13.74
C HIS A 86 12.26 -11.31 -12.89
N VAL A 87 11.40 -10.35 -12.55
CA VAL A 87 11.78 -9.21 -11.73
C VAL A 87 11.50 -9.51 -10.27
N ILE A 88 12.54 -9.51 -9.44
CA ILE A 88 12.45 -9.75 -8.00
C ILE A 88 12.45 -8.41 -7.27
N THR A 89 11.35 -8.10 -6.60
CA THR A 89 11.17 -6.88 -5.81
C THR A 89 10.93 -7.20 -4.34
N PRO A 90 11.95 -7.07 -3.47
CA PRO A 90 11.73 -7.09 -2.04
C PRO A 90 11.01 -5.79 -1.62
N THR A 91 10.01 -5.90 -0.76
CA THR A 91 9.29 -4.74 -0.21
C THR A 91 8.95 -4.95 1.25
N TYR A 92 8.63 -3.87 1.97
CA TYR A 92 8.23 -3.92 3.37
C TYR A 92 7.27 -2.79 3.71
N SER A 93 6.44 -3.00 4.73
CA SER A 93 5.44 -2.05 5.19
C SER A 93 6.08 -0.74 5.67
N ARG A 94 5.80 0.34 4.93
CA ARG A 94 6.18 1.71 5.27
C ARG A 94 5.19 2.71 4.66
N PRO A 95 5.10 3.97 5.14
CA PRO A 95 4.10 4.93 4.68
C PRO A 95 4.07 5.12 3.15
N VAL A 96 5.23 5.11 2.49
CA VAL A 96 5.35 5.32 1.04
C VAL A 96 5.18 4.05 0.21
N GLN A 97 5.14 2.86 0.82
CA GLN A 97 5.20 1.56 0.11
C GLN A 97 4.22 1.47 -1.07
N LYS A 98 2.96 1.86 -0.83
CA LYS A 98 1.91 1.83 -1.87
C LYS A 98 2.26 2.75 -3.04
N ALA A 99 2.80 3.93 -2.77
CA ALA A 99 3.17 4.89 -3.83
C ALA A 99 4.34 4.36 -4.66
N GLU A 100 5.36 3.78 -4.01
CA GLU A 100 6.53 3.20 -4.69
C GLU A 100 6.13 2.07 -5.65
N LEU A 101 5.30 1.15 -5.17
CA LEU A 101 4.84 0.04 -5.99
C LEU A 101 3.86 0.48 -7.07
N THR A 102 3.10 1.55 -6.85
CA THR A 102 2.22 2.12 -7.89
C THR A 102 3.05 2.70 -9.04
N ARG A 103 4.08 3.50 -8.76
CA ARG A 103 4.94 4.03 -9.84
C ARG A 103 5.71 2.93 -10.56
N LEU A 104 6.17 1.91 -9.81
CA LEU A 104 6.88 0.77 -10.39
C LEU A 104 5.97 -0.05 -11.31
N THR A 105 4.73 -0.30 -10.89
CA THR A 105 3.71 -0.97 -11.71
C THR A 105 3.49 -0.22 -13.03
N ASN A 106 3.38 1.11 -12.98
CA ASN A 106 3.19 1.92 -14.18
C ASN A 106 4.34 1.72 -15.18
N THR A 107 5.58 1.59 -14.73
CA THR A 107 6.72 1.24 -15.59
C THR A 107 6.61 -0.18 -16.13
N PHE A 108 6.34 -1.16 -15.28
CA PHE A 108 6.31 -2.59 -15.67
C PHE A 108 5.19 -2.94 -16.65
N LEU A 109 4.08 -2.19 -16.65
CA LEU A 109 3.01 -2.36 -17.63
C LEU A 109 3.46 -2.16 -19.09
N HIS A 110 4.60 -1.51 -19.32
CA HIS A 110 5.17 -1.32 -20.65
C HIS A 110 6.15 -2.42 -21.07
N VAL A 111 6.53 -3.34 -20.17
CA VAL A 111 7.54 -4.37 -20.43
C VAL A 111 6.87 -5.70 -20.80
N PRO A 112 7.06 -6.22 -22.04
CA PRO A 112 6.51 -7.51 -22.43
C PRO A 112 7.19 -8.67 -21.70
N ASN A 113 6.48 -9.80 -21.56
CA ASN A 113 6.99 -11.04 -20.96
C ASN A 113 7.61 -10.85 -19.56
N LEU A 114 7.09 -9.90 -18.78
CA LEU A 114 7.55 -9.66 -17.41
C LEU A 114 6.74 -10.52 -16.42
N HIS A 115 7.45 -11.25 -15.56
CA HIS A 115 6.88 -11.92 -14.40
C HIS A 115 7.42 -11.29 -13.11
N TRP A 116 6.53 -10.66 -12.34
CA TRP A 116 6.91 -9.87 -11.17
C TRP A 116 6.85 -10.69 -9.87
N LEU A 117 8.00 -11.03 -9.30
CA LEU A 117 8.11 -11.67 -8.00
C LEU A 117 8.20 -10.63 -6.89
N VAL A 118 7.10 -10.40 -6.18
CA VAL A 118 7.04 -9.46 -5.06
C VAL A 118 7.15 -10.22 -3.76
N VAL A 119 8.17 -9.91 -2.97
CA VAL A 119 8.45 -10.59 -1.71
C VAL A 119 8.38 -9.61 -0.55
N GLU A 120 7.33 -9.73 0.27
CA GLU A 120 7.15 -8.87 1.44
C GLU A 120 8.00 -9.33 2.63
N ASP A 121 8.70 -8.38 3.29
CA ASP A 121 9.25 -8.56 4.63
C ASP A 121 8.13 -8.51 5.68
N SER A 122 7.39 -9.61 5.77
CA SER A 122 6.27 -9.77 6.69
C SER A 122 6.03 -11.25 7.02
N ALA A 123 5.50 -11.50 8.21
CA ALA A 123 5.11 -12.85 8.64
C ALA A 123 3.99 -13.44 7.77
N GLN A 124 3.15 -12.58 7.20
CA GLN A 124 1.99 -12.94 6.38
C GLN A 124 1.79 -11.92 5.27
N LYS A 125 1.32 -12.38 4.10
CA LYS A 125 0.92 -11.52 2.99
C LYS A 125 -0.06 -10.44 3.44
N THR A 126 0.27 -9.18 3.17
CA THR A 126 -0.58 -8.07 3.61
C THR A 126 -1.75 -7.86 2.66
N ALA A 127 -2.93 -7.54 3.21
CA ALA A 127 -4.12 -7.28 2.41
C ALA A 127 -3.95 -6.06 1.47
N LEU A 128 -3.10 -5.10 1.84
CA LEU A 128 -2.74 -3.97 0.99
C LEU A 128 -2.03 -4.47 -0.27
N MET A 129 -1.04 -5.34 -0.11
CA MET A 129 -0.25 -5.85 -1.22
C MET A 129 -1.03 -6.80 -2.12
N SER A 130 -1.79 -7.73 -1.55
CA SER A 130 -2.62 -8.63 -2.35
C SER A 130 -3.58 -7.84 -3.25
N ARG A 131 -4.29 -6.86 -2.68
CA ARG A 131 -5.19 -5.99 -3.46
C ARG A 131 -4.46 -5.12 -4.47
N LEU A 132 -3.27 -4.60 -4.15
CA LEU A 132 -2.51 -3.79 -5.11
C LEU A 132 -2.15 -4.64 -6.33
N LEU A 133 -1.57 -5.83 -6.11
CA LEU A 133 -1.11 -6.72 -7.17
C LEU A 133 -2.26 -7.23 -8.04
N GLU A 134 -3.38 -7.64 -7.42
CA GLU A 134 -4.60 -8.06 -8.12
C GLU A 134 -5.13 -6.98 -9.07
N ASN A 135 -5.00 -5.71 -8.71
CA ASN A 135 -5.49 -4.58 -9.51
C ASN A 135 -4.51 -4.13 -10.60
N THR A 136 -3.28 -4.62 -10.63
CA THR A 136 -2.28 -4.18 -11.63
C THR A 136 -2.51 -4.75 -13.02
N GLY A 137 -3.03 -5.99 -13.11
CA GLY A 137 -3.10 -6.73 -14.36
C GLY A 137 -1.75 -7.31 -14.85
N LEU A 138 -0.66 -7.12 -14.10
CA LEU A 138 0.64 -7.75 -14.38
C LEU A 138 0.59 -9.25 -14.04
N ASN A 139 1.45 -10.05 -14.65
CA ASN A 139 1.74 -11.39 -14.15
C ASN A 139 2.66 -11.26 -12.94
N TYR A 140 2.24 -11.78 -11.78
CA TYR A 140 3.01 -11.66 -10.55
C TYR A 140 2.96 -12.94 -9.71
N THR A 141 3.98 -13.11 -8.88
CA THR A 141 3.97 -14.05 -7.75
C THR A 141 4.13 -13.25 -6.46
N HIS A 142 3.16 -13.38 -5.56
CA HIS A 142 3.21 -12.76 -4.24
C HIS A 142 3.75 -13.75 -3.21
N LEU A 143 4.91 -13.43 -2.62
CA LEU A 143 5.58 -14.19 -1.56
C LEU A 143 5.77 -13.33 -0.31
N ASN A 144 6.08 -13.96 0.82
CA ASN A 144 6.44 -13.27 2.05
C ASN A 144 7.47 -14.06 2.86
N VAL A 145 8.40 -13.35 3.50
CA VAL A 145 9.29 -13.89 4.52
C VAL A 145 9.68 -12.77 5.47
N GLU A 146 9.42 -12.98 6.74
CA GLU A 146 9.85 -12.04 7.76
C GLU A 146 11.35 -12.14 7.99
N THR A 147 12.03 -11.00 7.95
CA THR A 147 13.39 -10.88 8.48
C THR A 147 13.32 -10.79 10.01
N PRO A 148 13.98 -11.69 10.75
CA PRO A 148 14.02 -11.68 12.20
C PRO A 148 14.41 -10.33 12.80
N GLU A 149 13.76 -9.94 13.90
CA GLU A 149 13.99 -8.63 14.54
C GLU A 149 15.44 -8.41 15.00
N ASN A 150 16.13 -9.46 15.44
CA ASN A 150 17.54 -9.40 15.82
C ASN A 150 18.47 -9.03 14.65
N LEU A 151 18.02 -9.22 13.40
CA LEU A 151 18.73 -8.81 12.19
C LEU A 151 18.30 -7.41 11.72
N LYS A 152 17.10 -6.95 12.10
CA LYS A 152 16.59 -5.59 11.84
C LYS A 152 17.16 -4.56 12.82
N THR A 153 17.20 -4.91 14.10
CA THR A 153 17.49 -4.00 15.23
C THR A 153 18.98 -4.03 15.59
N GLN A 154 19.66 -2.95 15.23
CA GLN A 154 21.12 -2.81 15.16
C GLN A 154 21.74 -2.42 16.51
N LYS A 155 22.08 -3.40 17.36
CA LYS A 155 23.06 -3.18 18.46
C LYS A 155 24.45 -3.75 18.18
N LYS A 156 24.72 -4.26 16.98
CA LYS A 156 25.99 -4.93 16.62
C LYS A 156 26.89 -4.08 15.70
N PRO A 157 28.23 -4.27 15.77
CA PRO A 157 29.20 -3.49 14.98
C PRO A 157 29.00 -3.64 13.46
N ARG A 158 29.41 -2.60 12.72
CA ARG A 158 29.20 -2.39 11.27
C ARG A 158 29.55 -3.57 10.36
N ASN A 159 30.44 -4.48 10.77
CA ASN A 159 30.98 -5.56 9.94
C ASN A 159 30.10 -6.83 9.89
N ALA A 160 29.01 -6.91 10.66
CA ALA A 160 28.09 -8.06 10.69
C ALA A 160 26.66 -7.70 10.23
N ARG A 161 26.52 -6.63 9.44
CA ARG A 161 25.21 -6.11 9.04
C ARG A 161 24.68 -6.86 7.81
N ILE A 162 23.60 -7.62 7.99
CA ILE A 162 22.87 -8.20 6.86
C ILE A 162 22.13 -7.07 6.11
N PRO A 163 22.32 -6.93 4.78
CA PRO A 163 21.59 -5.95 4.00
C PRO A 163 20.08 -6.16 4.03
N ARG A 164 19.31 -5.08 3.89
CA ARG A 164 17.85 -5.17 3.77
C ARG A 164 17.47 -5.95 2.51
N GLY A 165 16.41 -6.73 2.57
CA GLY A 165 15.93 -7.50 1.42
C GLY A 165 16.68 -8.80 1.14
N THR A 166 17.76 -9.14 1.87
CA THR A 166 18.57 -10.34 1.57
C THR A 166 17.74 -11.63 1.66
N MET A 167 16.94 -11.80 2.73
CA MET A 167 16.12 -13.01 2.89
C MET A 167 15.02 -13.09 1.83
N GLN A 168 14.45 -11.95 1.46
CA GLN A 168 13.40 -11.84 0.45
C GLN A 168 13.93 -12.20 -0.94
N ARG A 169 15.10 -11.68 -1.33
CA ARG A 169 15.79 -12.04 -2.57
C ARG A 169 16.13 -13.53 -2.61
N ASN A 170 16.62 -14.09 -1.50
CA ASN A 170 16.91 -15.52 -1.40
C ASN A 170 15.66 -16.41 -1.49
N LEU A 171 14.54 -15.98 -0.90
CA LEU A 171 13.26 -16.69 -1.03
C LEU A 171 12.80 -16.71 -2.50
N ALA A 172 12.88 -15.58 -3.21
CA ALA A 172 12.53 -15.55 -4.63
C ALA A 172 13.42 -16.47 -5.46
N LEU A 173 14.74 -16.49 -5.22
CA LEU A 173 15.66 -17.41 -5.89
C LEU A 173 15.31 -18.89 -5.61
N ARG A 174 14.92 -19.22 -4.37
CA ARG A 174 14.46 -20.56 -4.03
C ARG A 174 13.18 -20.91 -4.79
N TRP A 175 12.21 -20.02 -4.77
CA TRP A 175 10.96 -20.19 -5.50
C TRP A 175 11.20 -20.44 -7.00
N LEU A 176 12.09 -19.65 -7.64
CA LEU A 176 12.43 -19.84 -9.05
C LEU A 176 13.02 -21.24 -9.31
N ARG A 177 13.92 -21.72 -8.45
CA ARG A 177 14.52 -23.07 -8.57
C ARG A 177 13.52 -24.20 -8.37
N GLU A 178 12.50 -23.98 -7.55
CA GLU A 178 11.45 -24.97 -7.25
C GLU A 178 10.34 -24.99 -8.32
N ASN A 179 10.12 -23.89 -9.02
CA ASN A 179 8.98 -23.72 -9.93
C ASN A 179 9.37 -23.68 -11.42
N ILE A 180 10.64 -23.46 -11.75
CA ILE A 180 11.13 -23.47 -13.14
C ILE A 180 11.93 -24.75 -13.36
N ASP A 181 11.45 -25.58 -14.30
CA ASP A 181 12.14 -26.79 -14.70
C ASP A 181 13.45 -26.44 -15.45
N PRO A 182 14.62 -26.83 -14.94
CA PRO A 182 15.90 -26.57 -15.60
C PRO A 182 16.07 -27.31 -16.92
N HIS A 183 15.27 -28.35 -17.18
CA HIS A 183 15.27 -29.11 -18.43
C HIS A 183 14.28 -28.58 -19.46
N SER A 184 13.43 -27.62 -19.09
CA SER A 184 12.52 -26.98 -20.02
C SER A 184 13.28 -26.08 -20.99
N SER A 185 12.73 -25.87 -22.19
CA SER A 185 13.22 -24.87 -23.16
C SER A 185 12.94 -23.43 -22.72
N HIS A 186 12.48 -23.22 -21.49
CA HIS A 186 12.10 -21.91 -20.96
C HIS A 186 13.33 -21.02 -20.80
N LYS A 187 13.39 -19.95 -21.60
CA LYS A 187 14.43 -18.92 -21.51
C LYS A 187 13.94 -17.81 -20.60
N GLY A 188 14.73 -17.44 -19.61
CA GLY A 188 14.40 -16.35 -18.70
C GLY A 188 15.62 -15.62 -18.17
N VAL A 189 15.40 -14.37 -17.75
CA VAL A 189 16.41 -13.50 -17.11
C VAL A 189 15.91 -13.12 -15.74
N VAL A 190 16.79 -13.12 -14.74
CA VAL A 190 16.48 -12.67 -13.38
C VAL A 190 17.06 -11.28 -13.16
N TYR A 191 16.24 -10.37 -12.64
CA TYR A 191 16.67 -9.02 -12.29
C TYR A 191 16.19 -8.65 -10.89
N PHE A 192 17.08 -8.14 -10.04
CA PHE A 192 16.73 -7.64 -8.71
C PHE A 192 16.40 -6.15 -8.78
N ALA A 193 15.14 -5.81 -8.55
CA ALA A 193 14.61 -4.47 -8.66
C ALA A 193 13.98 -4.03 -7.32
N ASP A 194 14.71 -3.23 -6.53
CA ASP A 194 14.17 -2.63 -5.30
C ASP A 194 13.02 -1.66 -5.63
N ASP A 195 12.05 -1.55 -4.71
CA ASP A 195 10.77 -0.89 -4.95
C ASP A 195 10.87 0.65 -5.10
N ASP A 196 11.94 1.26 -4.58
CA ASP A 196 12.18 2.70 -4.55
C ASP A 196 13.11 3.23 -5.65
N ASN A 197 13.70 2.35 -6.47
CA ASN A 197 14.53 2.75 -7.60
C ASN A 197 13.69 3.29 -8.78
N THR A 198 14.38 3.88 -9.75
CA THR A 198 13.78 4.33 -11.03
C THR A 198 14.37 3.50 -12.17
N TYR A 199 13.50 3.02 -13.05
CA TYR A 199 13.86 2.15 -14.17
C TYR A 199 13.40 2.80 -15.48
N SER A 200 14.30 2.87 -16.46
CA SER A 200 13.94 3.21 -17.84
C SER A 200 13.45 1.96 -18.57
N LEU A 201 12.68 2.17 -19.64
CA LEU A 201 12.26 1.12 -20.58
C LEU A 201 13.40 0.71 -21.51
#